data_AF-A0A6B0BUZ9-F1
#
_entry.id   AF-A0A6B0BUZ9-F1
#
_cell.length_a   1.000
_cell.length_b   1.000
_cell.length_c   1.000
_cell.angle_alpha   90.00
_cell.angle_beta   90.00
_cell.angle_gamma   90.00
#
_symmetry.space_group_name_H-M   'P 1'
#
loop_
_entity.id
_entity.type
_entity.pdbx_description
1 polymer ?
#
loop_
_entity_poly.entity_id
_entity_poly.type
_entity_poly.pdbx_seq_one_letter_code
_entity_poly.pdbx_strand_id
1 'polypeptide(L)'
;MILFILTVVAVIATWIIPAGAYSKLSYEPSSQELKIVNPHNQVKKVPGTQQELDKMGVKIKIEQFKSGAINKPVSIPDTYERLKQHPAGPEQITSSMVEGTIEAVDIMVFILVLGGLIGVVQASGSFESGLLALTKKTKGHEFMLIVFVSILMIIGGTLCGIEEEAVAFYPILVPIFIALGYDSIVSVGAIFLASSVGSTFSTINPFSVVIASNAAGTTFTDGLYWRIGACIVGAIFVISYLYWYCKKIKKDPKASYSYEDKDAFEQQWSVLKDDDSAHFTLRKKIILTLFVLPFPIMVWGVMTQGWWFPVMASAFLIFTIIIMFIAGTGKSGLGEKGTVDAFVNG
;
A
#
# COMPACT_ATOMS: atom_id res chain seq x y z
N MET A 1 -5.27 -21.33 -3.07
CA MET A 1 -4.95 -22.70 -2.60
C MET A 1 -4.38 -22.71 -1.17
N ILE A 2 -3.35 -21.92 -0.88
CA ILE A 2 -2.71 -21.89 0.46
C ILE A 2 -3.70 -21.54 1.58
N LEU A 3 -4.49 -20.47 1.44
CA LEU A 3 -5.47 -20.05 2.46
C LEU A 3 -6.52 -21.13 2.73
N PHE A 4 -7.02 -21.80 1.69
CA PHE A 4 -7.97 -22.91 1.84
C PHE A 4 -7.37 -24.07 2.65
N ILE A 5 -6.13 -24.46 2.34
CA ILE A 5 -5.42 -25.50 3.10
C ILE A 5 -5.24 -25.07 4.55
N LEU A 6 -4.88 -23.80 4.80
CA LEU A 6 -4.75 -23.26 6.16
C LEU A 6 -6.07 -23.33 6.93
N THR A 7 -7.20 -23.01 6.30
CA THR A 7 -8.52 -23.13 6.94
C THR A 7 -8.83 -24.58 7.30
N VAL A 8 -8.56 -25.53 6.40
CA VAL A 8 -8.73 -26.97 6.68
C VAL A 8 -7.86 -27.41 7.87
N VAL A 9 -6.59 -27.01 7.88
CA VAL A 9 -5.66 -27.30 8.98
C VAL A 9 -6.14 -26.66 10.29
N ALA A 10 -6.63 -25.43 10.27
CA ALA A 10 -7.17 -24.76 11.45
C ALA A 10 -8.40 -25.49 12.00
N VAL A 11 -9.32 -25.93 11.14
CA VAL A 11 -10.48 -26.73 11.54
C VAL A 11 -10.03 -28.04 12.18
N ILE A 12 -9.11 -28.80 11.57
CA ILE A 12 -8.55 -30.03 12.16
C ILE A 12 -7.88 -29.74 13.50
N ALA A 13 -7.14 -28.63 13.61
CA ALA A 13 -6.46 -28.23 14.82
C ALA A 13 -7.41 -28.01 16.00
N THR A 14 -8.66 -27.57 15.78
CA THR A 14 -9.66 -27.42 16.86
C THR A 14 -10.03 -28.74 17.55
N TRP A 15 -9.78 -29.89 16.91
CA TRP A 15 -10.01 -31.22 17.48
C TRP A 15 -8.84 -31.68 18.35
N ILE A 16 -7.63 -31.21 18.07
CA ILE A 16 -6.38 -31.69 18.70
C ILE A 16 -5.89 -30.71 19.76
N ILE A 17 -6.02 -29.40 19.50
CA ILE A 17 -5.53 -28.33 20.36
C ILE A 17 -6.60 -28.01 21.42
N PRO A 18 -6.27 -28.08 22.73
CA PRO A 18 -7.20 -27.73 23.78
C PRO A 18 -7.70 -26.28 23.64
N ALA A 19 -9.01 -26.10 23.75
CA ALA A 19 -9.60 -24.77 23.76
C ALA A 19 -9.14 -23.99 25.01
N GLY A 20 -8.85 -22.71 24.83
CA GLY A 20 -8.57 -21.78 25.92
C GLY A 20 -8.60 -20.35 25.43
N ALA A 21 -8.81 -19.43 26.35
CA ALA A 21 -8.87 -18.01 26.06
C ALA A 21 -8.28 -17.21 27.21
N TYR A 22 -7.75 -16.04 26.88
CA TYR A 22 -7.41 -15.01 27.84
C TYR A 22 -8.64 -14.15 28.12
N SER A 23 -8.70 -13.52 29.29
CA SER A 23 -9.63 -12.42 29.51
C SER A 23 -9.31 -11.30 28.54
N LYS A 24 -10.34 -10.71 27.93
CA LYS A 24 -10.18 -9.63 26.95
C LYS A 24 -10.66 -8.30 27.52
N LEU A 25 -9.95 -7.24 27.17
CA LEU A 25 -10.16 -5.87 27.59
C LEU A 25 -10.58 -5.01 26.40
N SER A 26 -11.65 -4.24 26.54
CA SER A 26 -12.09 -3.24 25.56
C SER A 26 -12.47 -1.94 26.26
N TYR A 27 -12.32 -0.80 25.60
CA TYR A 27 -12.71 0.50 26.15
C TYR A 27 -14.12 0.87 25.68
N GLU A 28 -14.98 1.31 26.61
CA GLU A 28 -16.31 1.84 26.31
C GLU A 28 -16.27 3.38 26.39
N PRO A 29 -16.28 4.11 25.25
CA PRO A 29 -16.16 5.57 25.25
C PRO A 29 -17.31 6.27 25.98
N SER A 30 -18.52 5.69 25.94
CA SER A 30 -19.74 6.26 26.51
C SER A 30 -19.69 6.36 28.05
N SER A 31 -19.09 5.38 28.73
CA SER A 31 -18.95 5.38 30.19
C SER A 31 -17.54 5.70 30.66
N GLN A 32 -16.58 5.84 29.74
CA GLN A 32 -15.14 6.02 30.04
C GLN A 32 -14.57 4.87 30.89
N GLU A 33 -15.09 3.66 30.71
CA GLU A 33 -14.70 2.47 31.46
C GLU A 33 -13.97 1.46 30.57
N LEU A 34 -13.16 0.63 31.20
CA LEU A 34 -12.63 -0.58 30.61
C LEU A 34 -13.57 -1.74 30.92
N LYS A 35 -14.09 -2.34 29.87
CA LYS A 35 -14.88 -3.56 29.90
C LYS A 35 -13.95 -4.77 29.76
N ILE A 36 -13.93 -5.61 30.79
CA ILE A 36 -13.21 -6.87 30.82
C ILE A 36 -14.23 -7.99 30.63
N VAL A 37 -13.99 -8.86 29.66
CA VAL A 37 -14.79 -10.06 29.40
C VAL A 37 -13.91 -11.27 29.65
N ASN A 38 -14.27 -12.09 30.63
CA ASN A 38 -13.51 -13.31 30.92
C ASN A 38 -13.87 -14.44 29.92
N PRO A 39 -13.12 -15.56 29.91
CA PRO A 39 -13.40 -16.71 29.05
C PRO A 39 -14.81 -17.31 29.19
N HIS A 40 -15.53 -17.00 30.26
CA HIS A 40 -16.90 -17.43 30.55
C HIS A 40 -17.97 -16.36 30.24
N ASN A 41 -17.62 -15.34 29.44
CA ASN A 41 -18.50 -14.22 29.05
C ASN A 41 -19.03 -13.37 30.22
N GLN A 42 -18.42 -13.44 31.40
CA GLN A 42 -18.73 -12.54 32.50
C GLN A 42 -18.04 -11.20 32.27
N VAL A 43 -18.82 -10.14 32.43
CA VAL A 43 -18.37 -8.77 32.19
C VAL A 43 -18.05 -8.10 33.52
N LYS A 44 -16.84 -7.55 33.63
CA LYS A 44 -16.44 -6.66 34.72
C LYS A 44 -16.07 -5.31 34.13
N LYS A 45 -16.63 -4.23 34.68
CA LYS A 45 -16.24 -2.86 34.30
C LYS A 45 -15.33 -2.26 35.36
N VAL A 46 -14.28 -1.60 34.92
CA VAL A 46 -13.34 -0.87 35.78
C VAL A 46 -13.09 0.53 35.21
N PRO A 47 -12.69 1.52 36.02
CA PRO A 47 -12.40 2.86 35.52
C PRO A 47 -11.34 2.86 34.41
N GLY A 48 -11.58 3.63 33.34
CA GLY A 48 -10.68 3.75 32.19
C GLY A 48 -9.41 4.57 32.47
N THR A 49 -8.57 4.05 33.35
CA THR A 49 -7.35 4.70 33.84
C THR A 49 -6.11 3.86 33.58
N GLN A 50 -4.94 4.52 33.48
CA GLN A 50 -3.66 3.82 33.32
C GLN A 50 -3.35 2.90 34.51
N GLN A 51 -3.75 3.31 35.73
CA GLN A 51 -3.52 2.52 36.94
C GLN A 51 -4.19 1.14 36.87
N GLU A 52 -5.40 1.04 36.31
CA GLU A 52 -6.07 -0.25 36.14
C GLU A 52 -5.39 -1.11 35.07
N LEU A 53 -4.92 -0.51 33.98
CA LEU A 53 -4.13 -1.23 32.96
C LEU A 53 -2.84 -1.81 33.54
N ASP A 54 -2.11 -1.01 34.32
CA ASP A 54 -0.85 -1.40 34.94
C ASP A 54 -1.06 -2.53 35.97
N LYS A 55 -2.15 -2.47 36.76
CA LYS A 55 -2.55 -3.56 37.67
C LYS A 55 -2.82 -4.87 36.95
N MET A 56 -3.35 -4.79 35.73
CA MET A 56 -3.63 -5.95 34.87
C MET A 56 -2.41 -6.40 34.06
N GLY A 57 -1.24 -5.76 34.23
CA GLY A 57 -0.03 -6.07 33.45
C GLY A 57 -0.12 -5.66 31.97
N VAL A 58 -1.15 -4.90 31.59
CA VAL A 58 -1.36 -4.45 30.20
C VAL A 58 -0.47 -3.24 29.95
N LYS A 59 0.66 -3.45 29.28
CA LYS A 59 1.66 -2.42 28.97
C LYS A 59 1.28 -1.55 27.76
N ILE A 60 0.03 -1.08 27.73
CA ILE A 60 -0.52 -0.24 26.68
C ILE A 60 -0.95 1.09 27.30
N LYS A 61 -0.71 2.20 26.61
CA LYS A 61 -1.12 3.52 27.09
C LYS A 61 -2.64 3.68 26.95
N ILE A 62 -3.32 4.12 28.02
CA ILE A 62 -4.77 4.34 28.02
C ILE A 62 -5.24 5.29 26.91
N GLU A 63 -4.39 6.24 26.49
CA GLU A 63 -4.69 7.16 25.39
C GLU A 63 -4.90 6.44 24.05
N GLN A 64 -4.26 5.29 23.81
CA GLN A 64 -4.48 4.51 22.59
C GLN A 64 -5.88 3.92 22.53
N PHE A 65 -6.45 3.55 23.68
CA PHE A 65 -7.85 3.13 23.77
C PHE A 65 -8.80 4.33 23.63
N LYS A 66 -8.48 5.46 24.28
CA LYS A 66 -9.32 6.67 24.25
C LYS A 66 -9.38 7.34 22.89
N SER A 67 -8.28 7.33 22.15
CA SER A 67 -8.19 7.87 20.78
C SER A 67 -8.86 6.97 19.74
N GLY A 68 -9.31 5.77 20.11
CA GLY A 68 -9.87 4.78 19.18
C GLY A 68 -8.81 4.06 18.34
N ALA A 69 -7.52 4.31 18.60
CA ALA A 69 -6.42 3.66 17.92
C ALA A 69 -6.39 2.14 18.21
N ILE A 70 -6.79 1.75 19.43
CA ILE A 70 -7.14 0.37 19.77
C ILE A 70 -8.65 0.29 19.97
N ASN A 71 -9.33 -0.30 18.99
CA ASN A 71 -10.79 -0.46 18.98
C ASN A 71 -11.23 -1.93 19.13
N LYS A 72 -10.31 -2.88 18.96
CA LYS A 72 -10.57 -4.32 19.17
C LYS A 72 -10.19 -4.75 20.59
N PRO A 73 -10.85 -5.80 21.14
CA PRO A 73 -10.50 -6.32 22.45
C PRO A 73 -9.07 -6.86 22.52
N VAL A 74 -8.34 -6.48 23.56
CA VAL A 74 -6.94 -6.89 23.82
C VAL A 74 -6.87 -7.94 24.91
N SER A 75 -6.03 -8.96 24.76
CA SER A 75 -5.86 -10.01 25.77
C SER A 75 -5.09 -9.50 26.99
N ILE A 76 -5.56 -9.85 28.19
CA ILE A 76 -4.91 -9.52 29.47
C ILE A 76 -3.87 -10.60 29.79
N PRO A 77 -2.60 -10.25 30.06
CA PRO A 77 -1.57 -11.20 30.45
C PRO A 77 -1.97 -12.06 31.67
N ASP A 78 -1.44 -13.28 31.75
CA ASP A 78 -1.63 -14.20 32.90
C ASP A 78 -3.08 -14.57 33.25
N THR A 79 -4.04 -14.33 32.35
CA THR A 79 -5.47 -14.68 32.53
C THR A 79 -5.95 -15.85 31.66
N TYR A 80 -5.03 -16.69 31.19
CA TYR A 80 -5.37 -17.83 30.34
C TYR A 80 -6.13 -18.89 31.13
N GLU A 81 -7.32 -19.25 30.64
CA GLU A 81 -8.11 -20.36 31.19
C GLU A 81 -8.44 -21.37 30.08
N ARG A 82 -8.41 -22.65 30.44
CA ARG A 82 -8.88 -23.72 29.54
C ARG A 82 -10.39 -23.73 29.52
N LEU A 83 -10.94 -23.89 28.33
CA LEU A 83 -12.38 -23.96 28.10
C LEU A 83 -12.79 -25.38 27.70
N LYS A 84 -14.09 -25.65 27.81
CA LYS A 84 -14.67 -26.87 27.26
C LYS A 84 -14.48 -26.86 25.75
N GLN A 85 -13.95 -27.95 25.20
CA GLN A 85 -13.66 -28.04 23.77
C GLN A 85 -14.95 -27.96 22.95
N HIS A 86 -14.91 -27.13 21.91
CA HIS A 86 -15.98 -26.97 20.93
C HIS A 86 -15.34 -27.05 19.54
N PRO A 87 -15.08 -28.26 19.04
CA PRO A 87 -14.35 -28.44 17.80
C PRO A 87 -15.19 -27.99 16.60
N ALA A 88 -14.51 -27.44 15.60
CA ALA A 88 -15.11 -26.92 14.39
C ALA A 88 -15.62 -28.04 13.48
N GLY A 89 -16.82 -27.85 12.93
CA GLY A 89 -17.42 -28.75 11.95
C GLY A 89 -16.85 -28.54 10.53
N PRO A 90 -16.93 -29.54 9.63
CA PRO A 90 -16.48 -29.39 8.24
C PRO A 90 -17.15 -28.24 7.49
N GLU A 91 -18.41 -27.93 7.81
CA GLU A 91 -19.17 -26.80 7.27
C GLU A 91 -18.54 -25.45 7.61
N GLN A 92 -17.79 -25.36 8.71
CA GLN A 92 -17.11 -24.14 9.10
C GLN A 92 -15.90 -23.82 8.22
N ILE A 93 -15.44 -24.76 7.38
CA ILE A 93 -14.42 -24.48 6.37
C ILE A 93 -14.95 -23.44 5.38
N THR A 94 -16.16 -23.64 4.85
CA THR A 94 -16.73 -22.72 3.86
C THR A 94 -17.37 -21.49 4.50
N SER A 95 -18.03 -21.64 5.66
CA SER A 95 -18.64 -20.48 6.34
C SER A 95 -17.58 -19.48 6.82
N SER A 96 -16.47 -19.94 7.39
CA SER A 96 -15.39 -19.06 7.87
C SER A 96 -14.71 -18.29 6.74
N MET A 97 -14.65 -18.84 5.53
CA MET A 97 -14.14 -18.11 4.36
C MET A 97 -15.07 -16.95 3.97
N VAL A 98 -16.38 -17.17 4.01
CA VAL A 98 -17.38 -16.13 3.73
C VAL A 98 -17.37 -15.07 4.84
N GLU A 99 -17.40 -15.49 6.10
CA GLU A 99 -17.34 -14.58 7.25
C GLU A 99 -16.05 -13.77 7.25
N GLY A 100 -14.90 -14.39 7.02
CA GLY A 100 -13.62 -13.68 6.91
C GLY A 100 -13.59 -12.66 5.76
N THR A 101 -14.30 -12.94 4.65
CA THR A 101 -14.48 -11.99 3.55
C THR A 101 -15.32 -10.79 3.99
N ILE A 102 -16.43 -11.04 4.69
CA ILE A 102 -17.31 -9.99 5.23
C ILE A 102 -16.56 -9.12 6.25
N GLU A 103 -15.75 -9.74 7.12
CA GLU A 103 -14.92 -9.04 8.11
C GLU A 103 -13.83 -8.15 7.47
N ALA A 104 -13.42 -8.45 6.24
CA ALA A 104 -12.40 -7.70 5.50
C ALA A 104 -12.99 -6.72 4.45
N VAL A 105 -14.32 -6.54 4.41
CA VAL A 105 -15.00 -5.75 3.37
C VAL A 105 -14.55 -4.29 3.32
N ASP A 106 -14.21 -3.69 4.46
CA ASP A 106 -13.73 -2.31 4.56
C ASP A 106 -12.38 -2.12 3.82
N ILE A 107 -11.48 -3.10 3.97
CA ILE A 107 -10.21 -3.16 3.24
C ILE A 107 -10.46 -3.37 1.75
N MET A 108 -11.33 -4.32 1.38
CA MET A 108 -11.64 -4.60 -0.03
C MET A 108 -12.19 -3.38 -0.76
N VAL A 109 -13.11 -2.65 -0.14
CA VAL A 109 -13.68 -1.42 -0.71
C VAL A 109 -12.60 -0.34 -0.86
N PHE A 110 -11.70 -0.19 0.12
CA PHE A 110 -10.59 0.76 0.00
C PHE A 110 -9.66 0.42 -1.17
N ILE A 111 -9.29 -0.85 -1.31
CA ILE A 111 -8.44 -1.35 -2.40
C ILE A 111 -9.10 -1.11 -3.74
N LEU A 112 -10.39 -1.46 -3.88
CA LEU A 112 -11.15 -1.25 -5.11
C LEU A 112 -11.15 0.23 -5.55
N VAL A 113 -11.36 1.14 -4.59
CA VAL A 113 -11.33 2.59 -4.89
C VAL A 113 -9.92 3.05 -5.29
N LEU A 114 -8.88 2.54 -4.63
CA LEU A 114 -7.50 2.88 -4.94
C LEU A 114 -7.06 2.36 -6.32
N GLY A 115 -7.39 1.10 -6.64
CA GLY A 115 -7.13 0.51 -7.97
C GLY A 115 -7.86 1.29 -9.06
N GLY A 116 -9.16 1.56 -8.86
CA GLY A 116 -9.93 2.33 -9.84
C GLY A 116 -9.45 3.77 -10.03
N LEU A 117 -8.95 4.43 -8.96
CA LEU A 117 -8.26 5.72 -9.09
C LEU A 117 -7.04 5.62 -10.01
N ILE A 118 -6.19 4.62 -9.80
CA ILE A 118 -4.98 4.38 -10.60
C ILE A 118 -5.38 4.09 -12.05
N GLY A 119 -6.36 3.22 -12.27
CA GLY A 119 -6.88 2.85 -13.59
C GLY A 119 -7.38 4.05 -14.40
N VAL A 120 -8.15 4.95 -13.78
CA VAL A 120 -8.63 6.18 -14.44
C VAL A 120 -7.47 7.12 -14.79
N VAL A 121 -6.50 7.30 -13.88
CA VAL A 121 -5.34 8.18 -14.12
C VAL A 121 -4.48 7.63 -15.26
N GLN A 122 -4.27 6.31 -15.29
CA GLN A 122 -3.55 5.62 -16.37
C GLN A 122 -4.29 5.74 -17.71
N ALA A 123 -5.58 5.40 -17.74
CA ALA A 123 -6.40 5.53 -18.96
C ALA A 123 -6.45 6.98 -19.48
N SER A 124 -6.34 7.98 -18.61
CA SER A 124 -6.31 9.40 -19.03
C SER A 124 -5.02 9.81 -19.75
N GLY A 125 -4.01 8.94 -19.80
CA GLY A 125 -2.69 9.25 -20.38
C GLY A 125 -1.87 10.24 -19.56
N SER A 126 -2.26 10.47 -18.29
CA SER A 126 -1.65 11.49 -17.44
C SER A 126 -0.27 11.07 -16.94
N PHE A 127 -0.08 9.80 -16.59
CA PHE A 127 1.23 9.26 -16.20
C PHE A 127 2.22 9.36 -17.35
N GLU A 128 1.84 8.88 -18.53
CA GLU A 128 2.60 8.90 -19.78
C GLU A 128 3.09 10.32 -20.09
N SER A 129 2.17 11.30 -20.06
CA SER A 129 2.49 12.67 -20.47
C SER A 129 3.33 13.41 -19.42
N GLY A 130 3.11 13.13 -18.14
CA GLY A 130 3.96 13.66 -17.06
C GLY A 130 5.39 13.17 -17.20
N LEU A 131 5.56 11.89 -17.53
CA LEU A 131 6.86 11.24 -17.66
C LEU A 131 7.62 11.68 -18.91
N LEU A 132 6.93 11.83 -20.03
CA LEU A 132 7.49 12.42 -21.25
C LEU A 132 7.92 13.88 -21.02
N ALA A 133 7.13 14.68 -20.30
CA ALA A 133 7.49 16.06 -19.96
C ALA A 133 8.71 16.14 -19.04
N LEU A 134 8.80 15.25 -18.05
CA LEU A 134 9.96 15.12 -17.18
C LEU A 134 11.21 14.79 -17.98
N THR A 135 11.11 13.86 -18.93
CA THR A 135 12.20 13.46 -19.83
C THR A 135 12.68 14.63 -20.70
N LYS A 136 11.75 15.36 -21.35
CA LYS A 136 12.11 16.56 -22.13
C LYS A 136 12.80 17.61 -21.27
N LYS A 137 12.38 17.77 -20.00
CA LYS A 137 12.94 18.75 -19.05
C LYS A 137 14.29 18.33 -18.44
N THR A 138 14.56 17.03 -18.34
CA THR A 138 15.83 16.46 -17.83
C THR A 138 16.87 16.20 -18.92
N LYS A 139 16.62 16.66 -20.15
CA LYS A 139 17.58 16.58 -21.26
C LYS A 139 18.92 17.23 -20.86
N GLY A 140 20.01 16.48 -20.99
CA GLY A 140 21.36 16.89 -20.56
C GLY A 140 21.70 16.64 -19.08
N HIS A 141 20.77 16.10 -18.29
CA HIS A 141 21.00 15.61 -16.92
C HIS A 141 20.45 14.18 -16.80
N GLU A 142 20.99 13.24 -17.58
CA GLU A 142 20.34 11.94 -17.82
C GLU A 142 20.14 11.12 -16.54
N PHE A 143 21.00 11.29 -15.54
CA PHE A 143 20.86 10.62 -14.25
C PHE A 143 19.73 11.21 -13.38
N MET A 144 19.39 12.49 -13.52
CA MET A 144 18.31 13.10 -12.74
C MET A 144 16.95 12.47 -13.06
N LEU A 145 16.74 12.00 -14.29
CA LEU A 145 15.52 11.29 -14.65
C LEU A 145 15.40 9.98 -13.85
N ILE A 146 16.48 9.20 -13.77
CA ILE A 146 16.51 7.95 -13.00
C ILE A 146 16.23 8.21 -11.52
N VAL A 147 16.84 9.25 -10.94
CA VAL A 147 16.61 9.64 -9.55
C VAL A 147 15.15 9.99 -9.34
N PHE A 148 14.57 10.81 -10.20
CA PHE A 148 13.17 11.23 -10.08
C PHE A 148 12.21 10.03 -10.18
N VAL A 149 12.42 9.16 -11.17
CA VAL A 149 11.63 7.94 -11.35
C VAL A 149 11.76 7.04 -10.12
N SER A 150 12.98 6.79 -9.66
CA SER A 150 13.22 5.93 -8.50
C SER A 150 12.55 6.48 -7.24
N ILE A 151 12.63 7.79 -7.00
CA ILE A 151 11.93 8.43 -5.87
C ILE A 151 10.41 8.29 -6.02
N LEU A 152 9.87 8.50 -7.21
CA LEU A 152 8.44 8.33 -7.47
C LEU A 152 8.00 6.89 -7.22
N MET A 153 8.78 5.90 -7.65
CA MET A 153 8.52 4.48 -7.42
C MET A 153 8.64 4.10 -5.94
N ILE A 154 9.64 4.61 -5.22
CA ILE A 154 9.77 4.41 -3.76
C ILE A 154 8.57 5.00 -3.03
N ILE A 155 8.16 6.23 -3.40
CA ILE A 155 6.98 6.88 -2.83
C ILE A 155 5.72 6.05 -3.14
N GLY A 156 5.55 5.60 -4.38
CA GLY A 156 4.43 4.74 -4.76
C GLY A 156 4.41 3.43 -3.97
N GLY A 157 5.56 2.75 -3.82
CA GLY A 157 5.67 1.49 -3.11
C GLY A 157 5.40 1.65 -1.60
N THR A 158 5.94 2.69 -0.97
CA THR A 158 5.77 2.90 0.48
C THR A 158 4.38 3.40 0.87
N LEU A 159 3.70 4.14 -0.02
CA LEU A 159 2.39 4.71 0.25
C LEU A 159 1.25 3.83 -0.25
N CYS A 160 1.37 3.27 -1.46
CA CYS A 160 0.30 2.55 -2.14
C CYS A 160 0.67 1.11 -2.49
N GLY A 161 1.93 0.68 -2.37
CA GLY A 161 2.34 -0.67 -2.73
C GLY A 161 2.30 -0.96 -4.23
N ILE A 162 2.61 0.04 -5.09
CA ILE A 162 2.46 -0.05 -6.55
C ILE A 162 3.43 -1.02 -7.27
N GLU A 163 3.89 -2.08 -6.62
CA GLU A 163 4.93 -2.97 -7.16
C GLU A 163 4.47 -3.73 -8.41
N GLU A 164 3.20 -4.16 -8.46
CA GLU A 164 2.63 -4.86 -9.61
C GLU A 164 2.24 -3.88 -10.72
N GLU A 165 1.71 -2.71 -10.34
CA GLU A 165 1.31 -1.63 -11.24
C GLU A 165 2.54 -0.92 -11.85
N ALA A 166 3.72 -1.06 -11.23
CA ALA A 166 4.98 -0.54 -11.75
C ALA A 166 5.30 -1.08 -13.16
N VAL A 167 4.76 -2.24 -13.52
CA VAL A 167 4.89 -2.84 -14.86
C VAL A 167 4.37 -1.92 -15.96
N ALA A 168 3.32 -1.12 -15.67
CA ALA A 168 2.75 -0.17 -16.62
C ALA A 168 3.73 0.94 -17.05
N PHE A 169 4.76 1.22 -16.26
CA PHE A 169 5.74 2.26 -16.56
C PHE A 169 6.84 1.81 -17.52
N TYR A 170 7.04 0.49 -17.72
CA TYR A 170 8.11 -0.04 -18.57
C TYR A 170 8.01 0.42 -20.04
N PRO A 171 6.85 0.32 -20.72
CA PRO A 171 6.73 0.75 -22.12
C PRO A 171 7.03 2.24 -22.35
N ILE A 172 6.96 3.06 -21.30
CA ILE A 172 7.18 4.51 -21.38
C ILE A 172 8.62 4.84 -21.02
N LEU A 173 9.15 4.26 -19.94
CA LEU A 173 10.45 4.58 -19.39
C LEU A 173 11.61 3.86 -20.06
N VAL A 174 11.42 2.60 -20.44
CA VAL A 174 12.48 1.79 -21.02
C VAL A 174 13.01 2.39 -22.32
N PRO A 175 12.16 2.82 -23.30
CA PRO A 175 12.66 3.46 -24.52
C PRO A 175 13.51 4.70 -24.22
N ILE A 176 13.14 5.44 -23.16
CA ILE A 176 13.84 6.64 -22.72
C ILE A 176 15.19 6.28 -22.10
N PHE A 177 15.24 5.27 -21.22
CA PHE A 177 16.49 4.81 -20.63
C PHE A 177 17.46 4.26 -21.68
N ILE A 178 16.96 3.52 -22.67
CA ILE A 178 17.74 3.09 -23.85
C ILE A 178 18.30 4.31 -24.59
N ALA A 179 17.47 5.31 -24.89
CA ALA A 179 17.90 6.53 -25.56
C ALA A 179 18.96 7.34 -24.77
N LEU A 180 19.00 7.19 -23.44
CA LEU A 180 20.01 7.79 -22.56
C LEU A 180 21.29 6.94 -22.42
N GLY A 181 21.36 5.80 -23.11
CA GLY A 181 22.47 4.86 -23.11
C GLY A 181 22.49 3.91 -21.91
N TYR A 182 21.34 3.69 -21.27
CA TYR A 182 21.19 2.78 -20.14
C TYR A 182 20.56 1.45 -20.55
N ASP A 183 20.80 0.42 -19.76
CA ASP A 183 20.42 -0.96 -20.05
C ASP A 183 19.16 -1.41 -19.28
N SER A 184 18.82 -2.70 -19.41
CA SER A 184 17.69 -3.32 -18.72
C SER A 184 17.85 -3.31 -17.20
N ILE A 185 19.07 -3.41 -16.67
CA ILE A 185 19.34 -3.37 -15.22
C ILE A 185 18.99 -2.00 -14.64
N VAL A 186 19.34 -0.91 -15.32
CA VAL A 186 18.93 0.44 -14.89
C VAL A 186 17.41 0.57 -14.94
N SER A 187 16.78 0.02 -15.98
CA SER A 187 15.32 0.09 -16.16
C SER A 187 14.57 -0.64 -15.05
N VAL A 188 14.92 -1.91 -14.79
CA VAL A 188 14.36 -2.71 -13.70
C VAL A 188 14.72 -2.10 -12.35
N GLY A 189 15.93 -1.57 -12.20
CA GLY A 189 16.40 -0.96 -10.96
C GLY A 189 15.64 0.31 -10.59
N ALA A 190 15.39 1.19 -11.56
CA ALA A 190 14.69 2.46 -11.35
C ALA A 190 13.17 2.27 -11.15
N ILE A 191 12.60 1.19 -11.70
CA ILE A 191 11.17 0.91 -11.65
C ILE A 191 10.86 -0.10 -10.54
N PHE A 192 11.22 -1.36 -10.76
CA PHE A 192 10.87 -2.47 -9.88
C PHE A 192 11.63 -2.40 -8.56
N LEU A 193 12.97 -2.40 -8.56
CA LEU A 193 13.74 -2.39 -7.31
C LEU A 193 13.41 -1.18 -6.43
N ALA A 194 13.27 0.00 -7.04
CA ALA A 194 12.85 1.20 -6.33
C ALA A 194 11.46 1.04 -5.68
N SER A 195 10.47 0.51 -6.41
CA SER A 195 9.15 0.21 -5.85
C SER A 195 9.21 -0.84 -4.73
N SER A 196 9.94 -1.94 -4.94
CA SER A 196 10.13 -3.00 -3.94
C SER A 196 10.81 -2.48 -2.67
N VAL A 197 11.76 -1.54 -2.76
CA VAL A 197 12.35 -0.89 -1.59
C VAL A 197 11.32 -0.04 -0.85
N GLY A 198 10.48 0.70 -1.58
CA GLY A 198 9.33 1.39 -1.01
C GLY A 198 8.40 0.44 -0.26
N SER A 199 8.00 -0.67 -0.89
CA SER A 199 7.15 -1.70 -0.28
C SER A 199 7.80 -2.38 0.93
N THR A 200 9.11 -2.66 0.87
CA THR A 200 9.87 -3.28 1.98
C THR A 200 9.86 -2.38 3.22
N PHE A 201 10.02 -1.08 3.03
CA PHE A 201 10.01 -0.08 4.12
C PHE A 201 8.69 0.68 4.21
N SER A 202 7.58 -0.02 3.94
CA SER A 202 6.21 0.51 3.90
C SER A 202 5.88 1.42 5.09
N THR A 203 5.67 2.70 4.81
CA THR A 203 5.27 3.67 5.83
C THR A 203 3.79 3.54 6.16
N ILE A 204 2.93 3.54 5.13
CA ILE A 204 1.48 3.53 5.26
C ILE A 204 0.77 2.60 4.25
N ASN A 205 1.54 1.77 3.54
CA ASN A 205 1.02 0.86 2.52
C ASN A 205 -0.13 -0.01 3.09
N PRO A 206 -1.36 0.13 2.56
CA PRO A 206 -2.53 -0.60 3.05
C PRO A 206 -2.40 -2.11 2.86
N PHE A 207 -1.67 -2.57 1.84
CA PHE A 207 -1.48 -3.97 1.49
C PHE A 207 -0.46 -4.69 2.39
N SER A 208 0.30 -3.94 3.19
CA SER A 208 1.37 -4.48 4.03
C SER A 208 1.17 -4.06 5.48
N VAL A 209 1.69 -2.88 5.87
CA VAL A 209 1.79 -2.48 7.27
C VAL A 209 0.42 -2.32 7.93
N VAL A 210 -0.60 -1.87 7.21
CA VAL A 210 -1.93 -1.65 7.79
C VAL A 210 -2.63 -2.98 8.09
N ILE A 211 -2.64 -3.93 7.14
CA ILE A 211 -3.18 -5.28 7.36
C ILE A 211 -2.42 -6.00 8.47
N ALA A 212 -1.09 -5.93 8.45
CA ALA A 212 -0.24 -6.55 9.47
C ALA A 212 -0.51 -5.98 10.87
N SER A 213 -0.68 -4.65 10.98
CA SER A 213 -0.99 -4.00 12.25
C SER A 213 -2.38 -4.36 12.76
N ASN A 214 -3.38 -4.45 11.87
CA ASN A 214 -4.73 -4.90 12.21
C ASN A 214 -4.71 -6.35 12.73
N ALA A 215 -3.97 -7.24 12.06
CA ALA A 215 -3.79 -8.62 12.50
C ALA A 215 -3.06 -8.71 13.86
N ALA A 216 -2.11 -7.82 14.12
CA ALA A 216 -1.38 -7.74 15.38
C ALA A 216 -2.17 -7.03 16.52
N GLY A 217 -3.30 -6.39 16.20
CA GLY A 217 -4.06 -5.58 17.16
C GLY A 217 -3.35 -4.29 17.59
N THR A 218 -2.42 -3.78 16.78
CA THR A 218 -1.69 -2.53 17.01
C THR A 218 -2.07 -1.48 15.97
N THR A 219 -1.66 -0.23 16.21
CA THR A 219 -1.85 0.82 15.21
C THR A 219 -0.75 0.71 14.16
N PHE A 220 -1.04 1.03 12.91
CA PHE A 220 0.03 1.09 11.91
C PHE A 220 0.95 2.29 12.12
N THR A 221 0.57 3.27 12.95
CA THR A 221 1.44 4.42 13.27
C THR A 221 2.57 4.03 14.22
N ASP A 222 2.44 2.91 14.93
CA ASP A 222 3.52 2.36 15.76
C ASP A 222 4.73 2.03 14.87
N GLY A 223 5.89 2.57 15.23
CA GLY A 223 7.13 2.41 14.47
C GLY A 223 7.23 3.21 13.17
N LEU A 224 6.31 4.14 12.90
CA LEU A 224 6.30 4.94 11.66
C LEU A 224 7.62 5.66 11.40
N TYR A 225 8.18 6.35 12.40
CA TYR A 225 9.45 7.08 12.26
C TYR A 225 10.62 6.16 11.92
N TRP A 226 10.64 4.95 12.48
CA TRP A 226 11.65 3.95 12.16
C TRP A 226 11.54 3.52 10.70
N ARG A 227 10.32 3.26 10.22
CA ARG A 227 10.08 2.90 8.81
C ARG A 227 10.40 4.03 7.85
N ILE A 228 10.07 5.28 8.19
CA ILE A 228 10.50 6.46 7.42
C ILE A 228 12.02 6.52 7.34
N GLY A 229 12.73 6.37 8.46
CA GLY A 229 14.19 6.35 8.49
C GLY A 229 14.79 5.23 7.64
N ALA A 230 14.26 4.01 7.77
CA ALA A 230 14.68 2.85 6.99
C ALA A 230 14.40 3.03 5.49
N CYS A 231 13.25 3.60 5.13
CA CYS A 231 12.89 3.94 3.75
C CYS A 231 13.85 4.98 3.15
N ILE A 232 14.23 6.01 3.91
CA ILE A 232 15.24 6.99 3.48
C ILE A 232 16.60 6.32 3.25
N VAL A 233 17.05 5.45 4.16
CA VAL A 233 18.31 4.71 4.00
C VAL A 233 18.26 3.79 2.78
N GLY A 234 17.17 3.06 2.59
CA GLY A 234 16.95 2.21 1.42
C GLY A 234 16.94 3.01 0.11
N ALA A 235 16.28 4.18 0.11
CA ALA A 235 16.26 5.09 -1.03
C ALA A 235 17.66 5.58 -1.40
N ILE A 236 18.45 6.02 -0.40
CA ILE A 236 19.84 6.44 -0.61
C ILE A 236 20.67 5.29 -1.19
N PHE A 237 20.50 4.08 -0.66
CA PHE A 237 21.21 2.89 -1.14
C PHE A 237 20.90 2.60 -2.60
N VAL A 238 19.63 2.49 -2.98
CA VAL A 238 19.21 2.20 -4.37
C VAL A 238 19.68 3.30 -5.32
N ILE A 239 19.48 4.58 -4.96
CA ILE A 239 19.91 5.70 -5.81
C ILE A 239 21.43 5.71 -5.99
N SER A 240 22.19 5.47 -4.92
CA SER A 240 23.66 5.42 -4.97
C SER A 240 24.16 4.24 -5.82
N TYR A 241 23.51 3.08 -5.69
CA TYR A 241 23.81 1.91 -6.52
C TYR A 241 23.53 2.20 -8.00
N LEU A 242 22.36 2.77 -8.33
CA LEU A 242 22.01 3.14 -9.70
C LEU A 242 22.96 4.19 -10.26
N TYR A 243 23.37 5.19 -9.45
CA TYR A 243 24.38 6.17 -9.85
C TYR A 243 25.71 5.52 -10.24
N TRP A 244 26.22 4.66 -9.35
CA TRP A 244 27.45 3.93 -9.58
C TRP A 244 27.35 3.05 -10.84
N TYR A 245 26.25 2.30 -10.97
CA TYR A 245 26.03 1.39 -12.08
C TYR A 245 25.90 2.14 -13.42
N CYS A 246 25.12 3.23 -13.46
CA CYS A 246 24.99 4.10 -14.63
C CYS A 246 26.36 4.64 -15.09
N LYS A 247 27.20 5.08 -14.14
CA LYS A 247 28.55 5.58 -14.42
C LYS A 247 29.47 4.47 -14.94
N LYS A 248 29.35 3.26 -14.39
CA LYS A 248 30.10 2.07 -14.80
C LYS A 248 29.81 1.73 -16.27
N ILE A 249 28.54 1.60 -16.65
CA ILE A 249 28.13 1.21 -18.01
C ILE A 249 28.33 2.32 -19.04
N LYS A 250 28.22 3.61 -18.65
CA LYS A 250 28.56 4.73 -19.53
C LYS A 250 30.06 4.80 -19.84
N LYS A 251 30.92 4.38 -18.90
CA LYS A 251 32.37 4.34 -19.11
C LYS A 251 32.79 3.14 -19.96
N ASP A 252 32.19 1.98 -19.71
CA ASP A 252 32.43 0.75 -20.46
C ASP A 252 31.12 -0.03 -20.61
N PRO A 253 30.49 -0.03 -21.81
CA PRO A 253 29.26 -0.77 -22.07
C PRO A 253 29.37 -2.26 -21.79
N LYS A 254 30.56 -2.87 -21.93
CA LYS A 254 30.79 -4.29 -21.65
C LYS A 254 30.74 -4.63 -20.16
N ALA A 255 30.79 -3.61 -19.30
CA ALA A 255 30.69 -3.78 -17.86
C ALA A 255 29.24 -3.94 -17.36
N SER A 256 28.25 -3.84 -18.26
CA SER A 256 26.85 -4.14 -18.00
C SER A 256 26.67 -5.63 -17.66
N TYR A 257 25.86 -5.92 -16.64
CA TYR A 257 25.52 -7.31 -16.30
C TYR A 257 24.59 -7.97 -17.32
N SER A 258 23.94 -7.17 -18.18
CA SER A 258 23.05 -7.63 -19.24
C SER A 258 23.63 -7.31 -20.62
N TYR A 259 24.96 -7.29 -20.76
CA TYR A 259 25.62 -6.92 -22.02
C TYR A 259 25.25 -7.87 -23.18
N GLU A 260 25.16 -9.17 -22.90
CA GLU A 260 24.86 -10.20 -23.91
C GLU A 260 23.43 -10.06 -24.46
N ASP A 261 22.48 -9.66 -23.61
CA ASP A 261 21.06 -9.49 -23.98
C ASP A 261 20.73 -8.07 -24.49
N LYS A 262 21.71 -7.18 -24.56
CA LYS A 262 21.50 -5.76 -24.85
C LYS A 262 20.76 -5.55 -26.16
N ASP A 263 21.22 -6.19 -27.23
CA ASP A 263 20.64 -6.00 -28.57
C ASP A 263 19.20 -6.51 -28.64
N ALA A 264 18.91 -7.65 -27.97
CA ALA A 264 17.56 -8.20 -27.88
C ALA A 264 16.63 -7.27 -27.08
N PHE A 265 17.11 -6.74 -25.96
CA PHE A 265 16.39 -5.77 -25.14
C PHE A 265 16.10 -4.46 -25.90
N GLU A 266 17.10 -3.93 -26.61
CA GLU A 266 16.91 -2.75 -27.44
C GLU A 266 15.91 -3.03 -28.55
N GLN A 267 15.99 -4.13 -29.28
CA GLN A 267 14.99 -4.47 -30.32
C GLN A 267 13.57 -4.56 -29.78
N GLN A 268 13.39 -5.10 -28.57
CA GLN A 268 12.07 -5.22 -27.94
C GLN A 268 11.49 -3.86 -27.51
N TRP A 269 12.34 -2.93 -27.05
CA TRP A 269 11.88 -1.72 -26.33
C TRP A 269 12.30 -0.38 -26.96
N SER A 270 13.11 -0.36 -28.03
CA SER A 270 13.62 0.88 -28.65
C SER A 270 12.59 1.64 -29.49
N VAL A 271 11.35 1.17 -29.57
CA VAL A 271 10.25 1.91 -30.22
C VAL A 271 9.83 3.07 -29.32
N LEU A 272 10.49 4.21 -29.48
CA LEU A 272 9.89 5.50 -29.13
C LEU A 272 8.69 5.69 -30.06
N LYS A 273 7.47 5.41 -29.59
CA LYS A 273 6.29 5.95 -30.26
C LYS A 273 6.41 7.46 -30.16
N ASP A 274 6.75 8.09 -31.27
CA ASP A 274 6.69 9.54 -31.46
C ASP A 274 5.21 9.92 -31.51
N ASP A 275 4.54 9.80 -30.37
CA ASP A 275 3.17 10.24 -30.22
C ASP A 275 3.23 11.72 -29.85
N ASP A 276 3.35 12.55 -30.89
CA ASP A 276 3.27 14.01 -30.82
C ASP A 276 1.97 14.50 -30.13
N SER A 277 1.01 13.60 -29.86
CA SER A 277 -0.23 13.89 -29.12
C SER A 277 -0.08 13.92 -27.58
N ALA A 278 1.05 13.46 -27.02
CA ALA A 278 1.26 13.42 -25.57
C ALA A 278 1.71 14.78 -24.99
N HIS A 279 0.95 15.84 -25.26
CA HIS A 279 1.18 17.14 -24.62
C HIS A 279 0.84 17.06 -23.12
N PHE A 280 1.76 17.54 -22.28
CA PHE A 280 1.54 17.70 -20.84
C PHE A 280 0.65 18.91 -20.55
N THR A 281 -0.63 18.75 -20.88
CA THR A 281 -1.66 19.78 -20.77
C THR A 281 -1.94 20.13 -19.31
N LEU A 282 -2.55 21.30 -19.09
CA LEU A 282 -3.01 21.71 -17.75
C LEU A 282 -3.96 20.67 -17.13
N ARG A 283 -4.81 20.04 -17.96
CA ARG A 283 -5.70 18.95 -17.56
C ARG A 283 -4.95 17.78 -16.93
N LYS A 284 -3.91 17.27 -17.61
CA LYS A 284 -3.09 16.15 -17.11
C LYS A 284 -2.30 16.53 -15.85
N LYS A 285 -1.84 17.78 -15.76
CA LYS A 285 -1.24 18.32 -14.52
C LYS A 285 -2.22 18.30 -13.35
N ILE A 286 -3.46 18.75 -13.55
CA ILE A 286 -4.49 18.74 -12.52
C ILE A 286 -4.80 17.30 -12.09
N ILE A 287 -4.94 16.36 -13.03
CA ILE A 287 -5.18 14.94 -12.74
C ILE A 287 -4.05 14.37 -11.87
N LEU A 288 -2.79 14.57 -12.25
CA LEU A 288 -1.65 14.08 -11.44
C LEU A 288 -1.59 14.72 -10.05
N THR A 289 -1.89 16.02 -9.94
CA THR A 289 -1.96 16.69 -8.63
C THR A 289 -3.05 16.09 -7.76
N LEU A 290 -4.26 15.91 -8.30
CA LEU A 290 -5.39 15.30 -7.59
C LEU A 290 -5.18 13.82 -7.27
N PHE A 291 -4.33 13.13 -8.04
CA PHE A 291 -3.92 11.76 -7.74
C PHE A 291 -2.98 11.70 -6.53
N VAL A 292 -2.02 12.64 -6.42
CA VAL A 292 -1.04 12.65 -5.33
C VAL A 292 -1.61 13.20 -4.01
N LEU A 293 -2.53 14.17 -4.09
CA LEU A 293 -3.07 14.90 -2.94
C LEU A 293 -3.80 14.03 -1.86
N PRO A 294 -4.55 12.97 -2.20
CA PRO A 294 -5.18 12.07 -1.22
C PRO A 294 -4.19 11.42 -0.25
N PHE A 295 -2.97 11.11 -0.69
CA PHE A 295 -1.99 10.39 0.12
C PHE A 295 -1.52 11.17 1.36
N PRO A 296 -1.03 12.42 1.27
CA PRO A 296 -0.69 13.20 2.46
C PRO A 296 -1.91 13.54 3.31
N ILE A 297 -3.11 13.73 2.72
CA ILE A 297 -4.35 13.90 3.49
C ILE A 297 -4.64 12.66 4.31
N MET A 298 -4.49 11.47 3.73
CA MET A 298 -4.68 10.20 4.40
C MET A 298 -3.72 10.06 5.58
N VAL A 299 -2.41 10.35 5.37
CA VAL A 299 -1.43 10.36 6.47
C VAL A 299 -1.89 11.25 7.61
N TRP A 300 -2.26 12.49 7.30
CA TRP A 300 -2.74 13.43 8.31
C TRP A 300 -4.03 12.96 9.00
N GLY A 301 -5.00 12.45 8.22
CA GLY A 301 -6.29 11.98 8.70
C GLY A 301 -6.16 10.79 9.65
N VAL A 302 -5.27 9.85 9.36
CA VAL A 302 -5.00 8.77 10.31
C VAL A 302 -4.25 9.28 11.52
N MET A 303 -3.19 10.08 11.34
CA MET A 303 -2.36 10.53 12.46
C MET A 303 -3.11 11.41 13.46
N THR A 304 -4.06 12.23 13.01
CA THR A 304 -4.70 13.25 13.86
C THR A 304 -6.19 13.03 14.09
N GLN A 305 -6.91 12.45 13.12
CA GLN A 305 -8.37 12.31 13.16
C GLN A 305 -8.81 10.86 13.41
N GLY A 306 -7.88 9.91 13.56
CA GLY A 306 -8.19 8.50 13.79
C GLY A 306 -8.94 7.85 12.62
N TRP A 307 -8.67 8.30 11.38
CA TRP A 307 -9.34 7.73 10.20
C TRP A 307 -9.06 6.24 10.04
N TRP A 308 -10.10 5.51 9.64
CA TRP A 308 -10.04 4.09 9.28
C TRP A 308 -10.46 3.88 7.82
N PHE A 309 -10.40 2.63 7.34
CA PHE A 309 -10.61 2.28 5.93
C PHE A 309 -11.86 2.90 5.29
N PRO A 310 -13.05 2.90 5.91
CA PRO A 310 -14.23 3.51 5.28
C PRO A 310 -14.08 5.01 5.01
N VAL A 311 -13.47 5.75 5.93
CA VAL A 311 -13.24 7.20 5.78
C VAL A 311 -12.16 7.45 4.72
N MET A 312 -11.10 6.64 4.72
CA MET A 312 -10.05 6.71 3.71
C MET A 312 -10.60 6.40 2.31
N ALA A 313 -11.40 5.34 2.17
CA ALA A 313 -12.03 4.96 0.91
C ALA A 313 -12.96 6.06 0.39
N SER A 314 -13.77 6.65 1.27
CA SER A 314 -14.61 7.79 0.92
C SER A 314 -13.79 9.00 0.42
N ALA A 315 -12.70 9.34 1.12
CA ALA A 315 -11.83 10.43 0.71
C ALA A 315 -11.21 10.17 -0.68
N PHE A 316 -10.62 8.99 -0.91
CA PHE A 316 -10.07 8.63 -2.21
C PHE A 316 -11.14 8.58 -3.31
N LEU A 317 -12.35 8.13 -2.99
CA LEU A 317 -13.46 8.08 -3.94
C LEU A 317 -13.87 9.48 -4.39
N ILE A 318 -13.90 10.47 -3.49
CA ILE A 318 -14.16 11.87 -3.86
C ILE A 318 -13.14 12.36 -4.90
N PHE A 319 -11.85 12.14 -4.67
CA PHE A 319 -10.81 12.52 -5.63
C PHE A 319 -10.94 11.76 -6.94
N THR A 320 -11.28 10.47 -6.87
CA THR A 320 -11.48 9.61 -8.05
C THR A 320 -12.62 10.13 -8.90
N ILE A 321 -13.77 10.46 -8.31
CA ILE A 321 -14.93 11.02 -9.01
C ILE A 321 -14.55 12.34 -9.69
N ILE A 322 -13.85 13.23 -8.99
CA ILE A 322 -13.39 14.50 -9.58
C ILE A 322 -12.46 14.24 -10.78
N ILE A 323 -11.52 13.30 -10.64
CA ILE A 323 -10.61 12.90 -11.72
C ILE A 323 -11.39 12.28 -12.88
N MET A 324 -12.38 11.44 -12.64
CA MET A 324 -13.25 10.86 -13.68
C MET A 324 -14.01 11.94 -14.44
N PHE A 325 -14.53 12.98 -13.78
CA PHE A 325 -15.14 14.11 -14.49
C PHE A 325 -14.13 14.86 -15.35
N ILE A 326 -12.94 15.14 -14.80
CA ILE A 326 -11.90 15.85 -15.53
C ILE A 326 -11.39 15.01 -16.71
N ALA A 327 -11.21 13.70 -16.56
CA ALA A 327 -10.70 12.75 -17.55
C ALA A 327 -11.77 12.29 -18.57
N GLY A 328 -13.05 12.31 -18.18
CA GLY A 328 -14.18 11.94 -19.03
C GLY A 328 -14.65 13.08 -19.95
N THR A 329 -14.54 14.34 -19.52
CA THR A 329 -15.09 15.50 -20.25
C THR A 329 -14.12 16.14 -21.26
N GLY A 330 -14.66 16.82 -22.28
CA GLY A 330 -13.90 17.59 -23.28
C GLY A 330 -13.70 16.87 -24.63
N LYS A 331 -13.08 17.57 -25.60
CA LYS A 331 -12.93 17.09 -27.00
C LYS A 331 -12.09 15.81 -27.14
N SER A 332 -11.25 15.51 -26.16
CA SER A 332 -10.41 14.30 -26.08
C SER A 332 -10.60 13.61 -24.73
N GLY A 333 -11.81 13.67 -24.16
CA GLY A 333 -12.16 12.95 -22.94
C GLY A 333 -12.46 11.48 -23.23
N LEU A 334 -12.28 10.63 -22.22
CA LEU A 334 -12.59 9.19 -22.31
C LEU A 334 -14.10 8.91 -22.40
N GLY A 335 -14.95 9.92 -22.15
CA GLY A 335 -16.38 9.75 -21.96
C GLY A 335 -16.70 9.07 -20.63
N GLU A 336 -17.97 9.05 -20.26
CA GLU A 336 -18.45 8.39 -19.03
C GLU A 336 -18.14 6.89 -19.03
N LYS A 337 -18.47 6.20 -20.12
CA LYS A 337 -18.18 4.77 -20.25
C LYS A 337 -16.68 4.49 -20.12
N GLY A 338 -15.83 5.28 -20.78
CA GLY A 338 -14.38 5.07 -20.73
C GLY A 338 -13.79 5.28 -19.35
N THR A 339 -14.29 6.25 -18.57
CA THR A 339 -13.81 6.43 -17.19
C THR A 339 -14.35 5.37 -16.24
N VAL A 340 -15.59 4.93 -16.40
CA VAL A 340 -16.15 3.83 -15.59
C VAL A 340 -15.44 2.51 -15.89
N ASP A 341 -15.23 2.18 -17.16
CA ASP A 341 -14.50 0.98 -17.58
C ASP A 341 -13.05 1.03 -17.06
N ALA A 342 -12.40 2.19 -17.10
CA ALA A 342 -11.06 2.37 -16.55
C ALA A 342 -11.01 2.21 -15.02
N PHE A 343 -12.05 2.65 -14.31
CA PHE A 343 -12.15 2.46 -12.86
C PHE A 343 -12.35 0.98 -12.50
N VAL A 344 -13.18 0.24 -13.24
CA VAL A 344 -13.46 -1.17 -12.96
C VAL A 344 -12.28 -2.07 -13.31
N ASN A 345 -11.50 -1.72 -14.32
CA ASN A 345 -10.35 -2.50 -14.77
C ASN A 345 -9.04 -2.21 -14.01
N GLY A 346 -9.01 -1.13 -13.21
CA GLY A 346 -7.85 -0.75 -12.40
C GLY A 346 -7.86 -1.40 -11.04
#